data_AF-A0A2V2AQW7-F1
#
_entry.id   AF-A0A2V2AQW7-F1
#
_cell.length_a   1.000
_cell.length_b   1.000
_cell.length_c   1.000
_cell.angle_alpha   90.00
_cell.angle_beta   90.00
_cell.angle_gamma   90.00
#
_symmetry.space_group_name_H-M   'P 1'
#
loop_
_entity.id
_entity.type
_entity.pdbx_description
1 polymer ?
#
loop_
_entity_poly.entity_id
_entity_poly.type
_entity_poly.pdbx_seq_one_letter_code
_entity_poly.pdbx_strand_id
1 'polypeptide(L)'
;MTDTVPSIPAPAEPPNAPQTPVKELGPLRQAVNQHVHTLQIGYLGDRAEAVQALARLRRGVGRQPTRTPDLWGLVGVEAFHAAYLTQRRHTAPESEALRAERAAHVAITLWAVHQQSNRSRRMHVPDGPSVGTAVRRLMSGTDADDPVRKRFVRAGTSSTLDVLAQRLRDLVTLMRTAEVPLDYGLLAEQLDQWQRPGGAGQVRQAWGRSFHAYRPPAPRTTQDQGISAVPLVSATNEMRENE
;
A
#
# COMPACT_ATOMS: atom_id res chain seq x y z
N MET A 1 49.50 -15.38 53.97
CA MET A 1 48.42 -14.42 53.71
C MET A 1 48.57 -13.93 52.28
N THR A 2 47.80 -14.49 51.36
CA THR A 2 47.59 -13.98 50.01
C THR A 2 46.17 -14.42 49.63
N ASP A 3 45.23 -13.48 49.73
CA ASP A 3 43.85 -13.63 49.27
C ASP A 3 43.79 -13.49 47.75
N THR A 4 43.34 -14.54 47.07
CA THR A 4 43.02 -14.55 45.64
C THR A 4 41.52 -14.28 45.50
N VAL A 5 41.17 -13.12 44.97
CA VAL A 5 39.78 -12.77 44.61
C VAL A 5 39.37 -13.53 43.34
N PRO A 6 38.20 -14.19 43.28
CA PRO A 6 37.72 -14.83 42.06
C PRO A 6 37.05 -13.82 41.12
N SER A 7 37.47 -13.82 39.86
CA SER A 7 36.93 -12.97 38.79
C SER A 7 35.60 -13.52 38.27
N ILE A 8 34.54 -12.70 38.28
CA ILE A 8 33.21 -13.04 37.75
C ILE A 8 33.25 -12.88 36.21
N PRO A 9 32.80 -13.86 35.41
CA PRO A 9 32.71 -13.70 33.96
C PRO A 9 31.56 -12.76 33.58
N ALA A 10 31.80 -11.91 32.57
CA ALA A 10 30.81 -10.98 32.03
C ALA A 10 29.55 -11.72 31.51
N PRO A 11 28.35 -11.10 31.61
CA PRO A 11 27.12 -11.72 31.16
C PRO A 11 27.15 -11.92 29.64
N ALA A 12 26.79 -13.12 29.20
CA ALA A 12 26.67 -13.48 27.80
C ALA A 12 25.71 -12.52 27.08
N GLU A 13 26.13 -12.03 25.91
CA GLU A 13 25.27 -11.28 24.99
C GLU A 13 23.99 -12.09 24.71
N PRO A 14 22.80 -11.44 24.68
CA PRO A 14 21.58 -12.15 24.38
C PRO A 14 21.66 -12.74 22.97
N PRO A 15 21.20 -13.99 22.77
CA PRO A 15 21.20 -14.61 21.45
C PRO A 15 20.43 -13.73 20.48
N ASN A 16 21.12 -13.39 19.39
CA ASN A 16 20.65 -12.67 18.21
C ASN A 16 19.14 -12.86 18.03
N ALA A 17 18.35 -11.82 18.31
CA ALA A 17 16.91 -11.84 18.09
C ALA A 17 16.66 -12.34 16.66
N PRO A 18 15.67 -13.23 16.41
CA PRO A 18 15.41 -13.75 15.08
C PRO A 18 15.19 -12.56 14.14
N GLN A 19 16.19 -12.30 13.30
CA GLN A 19 16.13 -11.30 12.26
C GLN A 19 15.04 -11.80 11.31
N THR A 20 13.84 -11.23 11.42
CA THR A 20 12.75 -11.51 10.49
C THR A 20 13.33 -11.34 9.09
N PRO A 21 13.38 -12.38 8.25
CA PRO A 21 14.03 -12.27 6.96
C PRO A 21 13.31 -11.17 6.20
N VAL A 22 14.03 -10.05 5.98
CA VAL A 22 13.56 -8.97 5.12
C VAL A 22 13.34 -9.64 3.78
N LYS A 23 12.08 -9.87 3.44
CA LYS A 23 11.71 -10.61 2.24
C LYS A 23 12.21 -9.78 1.06
N GLU A 24 13.34 -10.17 0.47
CA GLU A 24 13.91 -9.48 -0.68
C GLU A 24 12.81 -9.29 -1.73
N LEU A 25 12.51 -8.03 -2.04
CA LEU A 25 11.47 -7.70 -2.99
C LEU A 25 11.88 -8.25 -4.37
N GLY A 26 10.98 -8.92 -5.08
CA GLY A 26 11.28 -9.37 -6.44
C GLY A 26 11.65 -8.19 -7.36
N PRO A 27 12.48 -8.39 -8.41
CA PRO A 27 12.95 -7.32 -9.30
C PRO A 27 11.84 -6.45 -9.89
N LEU A 28 10.69 -7.07 -10.21
CA LEU A 28 9.50 -6.37 -10.72
C LEU A 28 8.93 -5.38 -9.69
N ARG A 29 8.78 -5.82 -8.43
CA ARG A 29 8.26 -4.98 -7.34
C ARG A 29 9.18 -3.78 -7.09
N GLN A 30 10.49 -4.01 -7.09
CA GLN A 30 11.47 -2.93 -6.93
C GLN A 30 11.41 -1.92 -8.08
N ALA A 31 11.39 -2.39 -9.32
CA ALA A 31 11.32 -1.52 -10.49
C ALA A 31 10.04 -0.67 -10.53
N VAL A 32 8.88 -1.27 -10.21
CA VAL A 32 7.61 -0.55 -10.14
C VAL A 32 7.60 0.44 -8.98
N ASN A 33 8.08 0.06 -7.79
CA ASN A 33 8.18 0.97 -6.65
C ASN A 33 9.04 2.19 -7.00
N GLN A 34 10.23 1.99 -7.56
CA GLN A 34 11.14 3.06 -7.95
C GLN A 34 10.51 4.00 -8.98
N HIS A 35 9.87 3.42 -10.00
CA HIS A 35 9.27 4.18 -11.08
C HIS A 35 8.07 5.01 -10.60
N VAL A 36 7.13 4.38 -9.87
CA VAL A 36 5.96 5.06 -9.32
C VAL A 36 6.38 6.11 -8.28
N HIS A 37 7.38 5.83 -7.46
CA HIS A 37 7.91 6.79 -6.49
C HIS A 37 8.42 8.07 -7.18
N THR A 38 9.19 7.92 -8.26
CA THR A 38 9.72 9.04 -9.04
C THR A 38 8.59 9.90 -9.63
N LEU A 39 7.61 9.25 -10.28
CA LEU A 39 6.45 9.94 -10.83
C LEU A 39 5.60 10.62 -9.75
N GLN A 40 5.43 9.96 -8.59
CA GLN A 40 4.65 10.48 -7.48
C GLN A 40 5.31 11.72 -6.85
N ILE A 41 6.62 11.73 -6.65
CA ILE A 41 7.34 12.92 -6.18
C ILE A 41 7.18 14.07 -7.17
N GLY A 42 7.38 13.81 -8.47
CA GLY A 42 7.21 14.84 -9.49
C GLY A 42 5.79 15.40 -9.53
N TYR A 43 4.78 14.54 -9.43
CA TYR A 43 3.37 14.96 -9.48
C TYR A 43 2.95 15.78 -8.25
N LEU A 44 3.39 15.36 -7.06
CA LEU A 44 3.12 16.10 -5.81
C LEU A 44 3.85 17.44 -5.78
N GLY A 45 5.04 17.53 -6.41
CA GLY A 45 5.79 18.77 -6.59
C GLY A 45 5.35 19.62 -7.80
N ASP A 46 4.22 19.31 -8.43
CA ASP A 46 3.66 20.00 -9.60
C ASP A 46 4.61 20.16 -10.79
N ARG A 47 5.48 19.16 -11.00
CA ARG A 47 6.37 19.16 -12.16
C ARG A 47 5.59 18.81 -13.44
N ALA A 48 5.72 19.66 -14.45
CA ALA A 48 4.95 19.58 -15.69
C ALA A 48 5.09 18.20 -16.38
N GLU A 49 6.29 17.63 -16.39
CA GLU A 49 6.57 16.32 -16.99
C GLU A 49 5.80 15.20 -16.27
N ALA A 50 5.74 15.23 -14.94
CA ALA A 50 5.05 14.22 -14.15
C ALA A 50 3.52 14.36 -14.27
N VAL A 51 3.00 15.59 -14.34
CA VAL A 51 1.58 15.87 -14.60
C VAL A 51 1.17 15.35 -15.97
N GLN A 52 1.99 15.60 -17.01
CA GLN A 52 1.74 15.10 -18.35
C GLN A 52 1.81 13.56 -18.41
N ALA A 53 2.82 12.95 -17.77
CA ALA A 53 2.96 11.50 -17.70
C ALA A 53 1.72 10.84 -17.05
N LEU A 54 1.28 11.35 -15.90
CA LEU A 54 0.09 10.85 -15.21
C LEU A 54 -1.18 10.97 -16.09
N ALA A 55 -1.37 12.11 -16.77
CA ALA A 55 -2.51 12.31 -17.66
C ALA A 55 -2.56 11.28 -18.81
N ARG A 56 -1.39 10.94 -19.37
CA ARG A 56 -1.29 9.93 -20.44
C ARG A 56 -1.50 8.51 -19.91
N LEU A 57 -0.86 8.15 -18.80
CA LEU A 57 -1.02 6.84 -18.15
C LEU A 57 -2.48 6.52 -17.82
N ARG A 58 -3.27 7.51 -17.40
CA ARG A 58 -4.71 7.35 -17.14
C ARG A 58 -5.51 6.85 -18.35
N ARG A 59 -5.07 7.14 -19.58
CA ARG A 59 -5.71 6.70 -20.83
C ARG A 59 -5.41 5.23 -21.17
N GLY A 60 -4.37 4.65 -20.56
CA GLY A 60 -3.91 3.28 -20.81
C GLY A 60 -4.56 2.18 -19.98
N VAL A 61 -5.42 2.50 -19.02
CA VAL A 61 -6.02 1.49 -18.13
C VAL A 61 -6.97 0.56 -18.91
N GLY A 62 -6.84 -0.74 -18.67
CA GLY A 62 -7.66 -1.76 -19.33
C GLY A 62 -7.28 -2.00 -20.80
N ARG A 63 -6.22 -1.36 -21.29
CA ARG A 63 -5.63 -1.59 -22.62
C ARG A 63 -4.32 -2.37 -22.47
N GLN A 64 -4.03 -3.25 -23.41
CA GLN A 64 -2.76 -3.97 -23.43
C GLN A 64 -1.59 -3.03 -23.78
N PRO A 65 -0.38 -3.25 -23.23
CA PRO A 65 0.82 -2.48 -23.58
C PRO A 65 1.07 -2.43 -25.09
N THR A 66 0.86 -3.57 -25.78
CA THR A 66 1.03 -3.73 -27.23
C THR A 66 -0.03 -3.00 -28.08
N ARG A 67 -1.14 -2.58 -27.48
CA ARG A 67 -2.25 -1.84 -28.15
C ARG A 67 -2.30 -0.37 -27.74
N THR A 68 -1.26 0.14 -27.09
CA THR A 68 -1.17 1.55 -26.72
C THR A 68 0.16 2.14 -27.20
N PRO A 69 0.35 2.34 -28.53
CA PRO A 69 1.56 2.94 -29.08
C PRO A 69 1.87 4.32 -28.50
N ASP A 70 0.83 5.07 -28.09
CA ASP A 70 0.96 6.36 -27.40
C ASP A 70 1.66 6.29 -26.03
N LEU A 71 1.87 5.08 -25.50
CA LEU A 71 2.66 4.83 -24.29
C LEU A 71 4.11 4.43 -24.59
N TRP A 72 4.45 4.13 -25.84
CA TRP A 72 5.84 3.94 -26.28
C TRP A 72 6.51 5.31 -26.43
N GLY A 73 7.71 5.49 -25.87
CA GLY A 73 8.35 6.81 -25.79
C GLY A 73 7.81 7.71 -24.67
N LEU A 74 6.97 7.18 -23.76
CA LEU A 74 6.64 7.87 -22.52
C LEU A 74 7.71 7.63 -21.48
N VAL A 75 8.12 8.72 -20.82
CA VAL A 75 8.87 8.72 -19.56
C VAL A 75 8.23 7.72 -18.60
N GLY A 76 8.75 6.50 -18.60
CA GLY A 76 8.32 5.47 -17.67
C GLY A 76 8.36 4.04 -18.16
N VAL A 77 8.13 3.77 -19.46
CA VAL A 77 8.31 2.39 -19.95
C VAL A 77 9.81 2.08 -20.09
N GLU A 78 10.60 3.00 -20.64
CA GLU A 78 12.06 2.85 -20.74
C GLU A 78 12.72 2.94 -19.36
N ALA A 79 12.26 3.86 -18.50
CA ALA A 79 12.77 3.98 -17.13
C ALA A 79 12.41 2.75 -16.27
N PHE A 80 11.19 2.22 -16.42
CA PHE A 80 10.83 0.93 -15.85
C PHE A 80 11.70 -0.19 -16.40
N HIS A 81 11.88 -0.28 -17.72
CA HIS A 81 12.64 -1.36 -18.34
C HIS A 81 14.11 -1.31 -17.91
N ALA A 82 14.73 -0.12 -17.87
CA ALA A 82 16.08 0.08 -17.36
C ALA A 82 16.20 -0.32 -15.87
N ALA A 83 15.25 0.11 -15.03
CA ALA A 83 15.20 -0.29 -13.63
C ALA A 83 15.02 -1.81 -13.50
N TYR A 84 14.13 -2.40 -14.28
CA TYR A 84 13.85 -3.83 -14.27
C TYR A 84 15.09 -4.63 -14.68
N LEU A 85 15.76 -4.27 -15.78
CA LEU A 85 17.01 -4.89 -16.21
C LEU A 85 18.10 -4.77 -15.14
N THR A 86 18.24 -3.60 -14.50
CA THR A 86 19.22 -3.38 -13.43
C THR A 86 18.96 -4.27 -12.23
N GLN A 87 17.70 -4.48 -11.87
CA GLN A 87 17.31 -5.33 -10.74
C GLN A 87 17.38 -6.83 -11.05
N ARG A 88 17.49 -7.21 -12.32
CA ARG A 88 17.58 -8.62 -12.72
C ARG A 88 19.03 -9.07 -12.83
N ARG A 89 19.31 -10.22 -12.23
CA ARG A 89 20.64 -10.86 -12.28
C ARG A 89 20.85 -11.73 -13.53
N HIS A 90 19.79 -12.07 -14.27
CA HIS A 90 19.83 -12.95 -15.44
C HIS A 90 18.84 -12.52 -16.52
N THR A 91 19.17 -12.84 -17.78
CA THR A 91 18.27 -12.71 -18.92
C THR A 91 17.12 -13.70 -18.78
N ALA A 92 15.89 -13.22 -18.82
CA ALA A 92 14.71 -14.07 -18.73
C ALA A 92 14.18 -14.46 -20.11
N PRO A 93 13.42 -15.56 -20.20
CA PRO A 93 12.66 -15.88 -21.40
C PRO A 93 11.74 -14.71 -21.76
N GLU A 94 11.58 -14.44 -23.06
CA GLU A 94 10.73 -13.36 -23.58
C GLU A 94 9.31 -13.41 -22.99
N SER A 95 8.74 -14.61 -22.84
CA SER A 95 7.41 -14.80 -22.25
C SER A 95 7.31 -14.29 -20.80
N GLU A 96 8.40 -14.32 -20.03
CA GLU A 96 8.43 -13.79 -18.67
C GLU A 96 8.56 -12.28 -18.66
N ALA A 97 9.40 -11.72 -19.53
CA ALA A 97 9.51 -10.28 -19.71
C ALA A 97 8.15 -9.66 -20.08
N LEU A 98 7.45 -10.26 -21.05
CA LEU A 98 6.13 -9.81 -21.49
C LEU A 98 5.08 -9.87 -20.36
N ARG A 99 5.10 -10.90 -19.51
CA ARG A 99 4.18 -10.98 -18.35
C ARG A 99 4.47 -9.87 -17.33
N ALA A 100 5.74 -9.64 -17.03
CA ALA A 100 6.17 -8.60 -16.10
C ALA A 100 5.80 -7.19 -16.61
N GLU A 101 6.00 -6.93 -17.91
CA GLU A 101 5.59 -5.67 -18.56
C GLU A 101 4.08 -5.43 -18.48
N ARG A 102 3.28 -6.46 -18.78
CA ARG A 102 1.81 -6.38 -18.66
C ARG A 102 1.38 -6.09 -17.23
N ALA A 103 2.02 -6.74 -16.25
CA ALA A 103 1.73 -6.53 -14.83
C ALA A 103 2.10 -5.12 -14.36
N ALA A 104 3.30 -4.65 -14.73
CA ALA A 104 3.77 -3.30 -14.43
C ALA A 104 2.86 -2.24 -15.04
N HIS A 105 2.49 -2.39 -16.32
CA HIS A 105 1.58 -1.48 -17.02
C HIS A 105 0.23 -1.35 -16.30
N VAL A 106 -0.39 -2.47 -15.92
CA VAL A 106 -1.65 -2.44 -15.16
C VAL A 106 -1.46 -1.73 -13.82
N ALA A 107 -0.41 -2.06 -13.05
CA ALA A 107 -0.17 -1.43 -11.76
C ALA A 107 0.07 0.09 -11.86
N ILE A 108 0.94 0.53 -12.78
CA ILE A 108 1.30 1.95 -12.97
C ILE A 108 0.09 2.75 -13.46
N THR A 109 -0.70 2.21 -14.40
CA THR A 109 -1.90 2.90 -14.90
C THR A 109 -3.01 2.97 -13.86
N LEU A 110 -3.16 1.95 -13.00
CA LEU A 110 -4.04 2.01 -11.83
C LEU A 110 -3.56 3.05 -10.82
N TRP A 111 -2.26 3.14 -10.56
CA TRP A 111 -1.71 4.20 -9.70
C TRP A 111 -2.01 5.59 -10.25
N ALA A 112 -1.86 5.81 -11.56
CA ALA A 112 -2.17 7.10 -12.17
C ALA A 112 -3.64 7.52 -11.98
N VAL A 113 -4.57 6.55 -12.00
CA VAL A 113 -5.98 6.79 -11.65
C VAL A 113 -6.14 7.13 -10.18
N HIS A 114 -5.45 6.40 -9.30
CA HIS A 114 -5.53 6.58 -7.86
C HIS A 114 -5.00 7.95 -7.42
N GLN A 115 -3.84 8.35 -7.94
CA GLN A 115 -3.17 9.61 -7.59
C GLN A 115 -3.84 10.84 -8.22
N GLN A 116 -4.68 10.65 -9.27
CA GLN A 116 -5.34 11.73 -9.97
C GLN A 116 -6.05 12.70 -9.00
N SER A 117 -5.78 13.99 -9.17
CA SER A 117 -6.40 15.09 -8.41
C SER A 117 -6.07 15.09 -6.91
N ASN A 118 -5.24 14.15 -6.42
CA ASN A 118 -4.71 14.19 -5.06
C ASN A 118 -3.27 14.73 -5.09
N ARG A 119 -3.08 15.97 -4.63
CA ARG A 119 -1.76 16.63 -4.57
C ARG A 119 -1.15 16.64 -3.17
N SER A 120 -1.89 16.22 -2.16
CA SER A 120 -1.49 16.32 -0.75
C SER A 120 -1.04 14.96 -0.18
N ARG A 121 -1.54 13.85 -0.72
CA ARG A 121 -1.26 12.50 -0.20
C ARG A 121 -0.67 11.60 -1.27
N ARG A 122 0.20 10.70 -0.81
CA ARG A 122 0.79 9.62 -1.61
C ARG A 122 -0.17 8.44 -1.67
N MET A 123 -0.64 8.10 -2.86
CA MET A 123 -1.52 6.94 -3.06
C MET A 123 -0.72 5.65 -3.30
N HIS A 124 0.55 5.76 -3.67
CA HIS A 124 1.53 4.68 -3.57
C HIS A 124 2.36 4.81 -2.30
N VAL A 125 2.34 3.76 -1.49
CA VAL A 125 3.19 3.61 -0.30
C VAL A 125 3.91 2.25 -0.40
N PRO A 126 5.24 2.21 -0.59
CA PRO A 126 6.02 0.98 -0.49
C PRO A 126 5.84 0.33 0.88
N ASP A 127 5.66 -0.99 0.89
CA ASP A 127 5.32 -1.78 2.09
C ASP A 127 4.04 -1.31 2.80
N GLY A 128 3.19 -0.61 2.04
CA GLY A 128 1.87 -0.17 2.46
C GLY A 128 0.81 -1.27 2.34
N PRO A 129 -0.49 -0.89 2.39
CA PRO A 129 -1.59 -1.84 2.30
C PRO A 129 -1.56 -2.65 1.00
N SER A 130 -1.85 -3.94 1.09
CA SER A 130 -2.22 -4.76 -0.05
C SER A 130 -3.66 -4.47 -0.50
N VAL A 131 -4.09 -5.03 -1.64
CA VAL A 131 -5.48 -4.89 -2.12
C VAL A 131 -6.49 -5.36 -1.07
N GLY A 132 -6.26 -6.50 -0.42
CA GLY A 132 -7.19 -7.01 0.59
C GLY A 132 -7.29 -6.10 1.81
N THR A 133 -6.16 -5.60 2.31
CA THR A 133 -6.14 -4.65 3.43
C THR A 133 -6.81 -3.33 3.04
N ALA A 134 -6.53 -2.78 1.86
CA ALA A 134 -7.13 -1.54 1.37
C ALA A 134 -8.65 -1.68 1.21
N VAL A 135 -9.14 -2.79 0.65
CA VAL A 135 -10.57 -3.10 0.54
C VAL A 135 -11.22 -3.18 1.93
N ARG A 136 -10.57 -3.84 2.90
CA ARG A 136 -11.11 -3.94 4.26
C ARG A 136 -11.24 -2.57 4.93
N ARG A 137 -10.32 -1.64 4.65
CA ARG A 137 -10.37 -0.25 5.14
C ARG A 137 -11.53 0.56 4.56
N LEU A 138 -12.00 0.21 3.36
CA LEU A 138 -13.18 0.84 2.76
C LEU A 138 -14.49 0.41 3.41
N MET A 139 -14.49 -0.71 4.14
CA MET A 139 -15.69 -1.27 4.75
C MET A 139 -15.88 -0.74 6.17
N SER A 140 -17.06 -0.22 6.47
CA SER A 140 -17.45 0.27 7.80
C SER A 140 -17.82 -0.86 8.76
N GLY A 141 -17.98 -2.10 8.27
CA GLY A 141 -18.46 -3.25 9.04
C GLY A 141 -17.93 -4.60 8.57
N THR A 142 -18.53 -5.67 9.08
CA THR A 142 -18.22 -7.07 8.70
C THR A 142 -19.26 -7.69 7.78
N ASP A 143 -20.20 -6.89 7.27
CA ASP A 143 -21.33 -7.39 6.49
C ASP A 143 -20.87 -8.19 5.27
N ALA A 144 -21.43 -9.39 5.13
CA ALA A 144 -21.19 -10.25 3.98
C ALA A 144 -21.77 -9.65 2.69
N ASP A 145 -22.83 -8.85 2.82
CA ASP A 145 -23.57 -8.22 1.71
C ASP A 145 -23.00 -6.88 1.25
N ASP A 146 -21.94 -6.41 1.89
CA ASP A 146 -21.25 -5.16 1.56
C ASP A 146 -20.89 -5.08 0.06
N PRO A 147 -21.31 -4.01 -0.64
CA PRO A 147 -21.04 -3.85 -2.07
C PRO A 147 -19.56 -3.82 -2.44
N VAL A 148 -18.70 -3.27 -1.58
CA VAL A 148 -17.24 -3.23 -1.78
C VAL A 148 -16.67 -4.64 -1.68
N ARG A 149 -17.13 -5.44 -0.71
CA ARG A 149 -16.77 -6.86 -0.60
C ARG A 149 -17.19 -7.65 -1.83
N LYS A 150 -18.42 -7.46 -2.34
CA LYS A 150 -18.90 -8.11 -3.57
C LYS A 150 -18.03 -7.75 -4.78
N ARG A 151 -17.64 -6.48 -4.94
CA ARG A 151 -16.71 -6.04 -6.00
C ARG A 151 -15.33 -6.68 -5.86
N PHE A 152 -14.82 -6.81 -4.65
CA PHE A 152 -13.53 -7.46 -4.38
C PHE A 152 -13.54 -8.96 -4.69
N VAL A 153 -14.58 -9.68 -4.27
CA VAL A 153 -14.77 -11.10 -4.64
C VAL A 153 -14.85 -11.24 -6.16
N ARG A 154 -15.63 -10.37 -6.83
CA ARG A 154 -15.71 -10.33 -8.29
C ARG A 154 -14.35 -10.06 -8.92
N ALA A 155 -13.53 -9.14 -8.42
CA ALA A 155 -12.17 -8.96 -8.92
C ALA A 155 -11.35 -10.26 -8.82
N GLY A 156 -11.42 -10.95 -7.68
CA GLY A 156 -10.73 -12.22 -7.44
C GLY A 156 -11.17 -13.39 -8.33
N THR A 157 -12.34 -13.34 -8.97
CA THR A 157 -12.83 -14.39 -9.89
C THR A 157 -12.63 -14.05 -11.37
N SER A 158 -11.81 -13.04 -11.67
CA SER A 158 -11.50 -12.67 -13.07
C SER A 158 -10.78 -13.81 -13.80
N SER A 159 -11.19 -14.08 -15.04
CA SER A 159 -10.60 -15.13 -15.88
C SER A 159 -9.34 -14.65 -16.63
N THR A 160 -9.19 -13.34 -16.84
CA THR A 160 -8.05 -12.75 -17.56
C THR A 160 -7.50 -11.53 -16.84
N LEU A 161 -6.25 -11.17 -17.14
CA LEU A 161 -5.61 -9.96 -16.60
C LEU A 161 -6.37 -8.69 -17.00
N ASP A 162 -6.89 -8.63 -18.23
CA ASP A 162 -7.59 -7.43 -18.73
C ASP A 162 -8.91 -7.20 -17.98
N VAL A 163 -9.67 -8.27 -17.72
CA VAL A 163 -10.88 -8.21 -16.89
C VAL A 163 -10.54 -7.86 -15.45
N LEU A 164 -9.45 -8.41 -14.92
CA LEU A 164 -8.96 -8.09 -13.58
C LEU A 164 -8.59 -6.61 -13.47
N ALA A 165 -7.87 -6.06 -14.45
CA ALA A 165 -7.47 -4.66 -14.49
C ALA A 165 -8.68 -3.71 -14.45
N GLN A 166 -9.74 -4.02 -15.22
CA GLN A 166 -10.97 -3.23 -15.20
C GLN A 166 -11.65 -3.27 -13.82
N ARG A 167 -11.76 -4.46 -13.20
CA ARG A 167 -12.37 -4.61 -11.88
C ARG A 167 -11.54 -3.97 -10.77
N LEU A 168 -10.21 -4.02 -10.87
CA LEU A 168 -9.30 -3.32 -9.96
C LEU A 168 -9.42 -1.80 -10.11
N ARG A 169 -9.65 -1.28 -11.32
CA ARG A 169 -9.90 0.15 -11.53
C ARG A 169 -11.12 0.64 -10.75
N ASP A 170 -12.19 -0.15 -10.72
CA ASP A 170 -13.40 0.19 -9.97
C ASP A 170 -13.10 0.27 -8.47
N LEU A 171 -12.31 -0.66 -7.93
CA LEU A 171 -11.87 -0.67 -6.52
C LEU A 171 -10.94 0.50 -6.21
N VAL A 172 -9.95 0.76 -7.07
CA VAL A 172 -9.00 1.88 -6.93
C VAL A 172 -9.71 3.23 -6.96
N THR A 173 -10.80 3.34 -7.72
CA THR A 173 -11.62 4.57 -7.72
C THR A 173 -12.28 4.80 -6.36
N LEU A 174 -12.74 3.74 -5.68
CA LEU A 174 -13.25 3.84 -4.31
C LEU A 174 -12.13 4.18 -3.32
N MET A 175 -10.96 3.55 -3.45
CA MET A 175 -9.77 3.82 -2.63
C MET A 175 -9.34 5.28 -2.75
N ARG A 176 -9.37 5.84 -3.97
CA ARG A 176 -9.07 7.25 -4.21
C ARG A 176 -10.00 8.18 -3.45
N THR A 177 -11.31 7.95 -3.52
CA THR A 177 -12.29 8.78 -2.83
C THR A 177 -12.10 8.72 -1.32
N ALA A 178 -11.72 7.56 -0.78
CA ALA A 178 -11.46 7.38 0.65
C ALA A 178 -10.00 7.68 1.07
N GLU A 179 -9.16 8.10 0.12
CA GLU A 179 -7.72 8.32 0.31
C GLU A 179 -6.95 7.14 0.96
N VAL A 180 -7.34 5.91 0.61
CA VAL A 180 -6.69 4.69 1.12
C VAL A 180 -5.52 4.31 0.21
N PRO A 181 -4.25 4.40 0.66
CA PRO A 181 -3.09 4.11 -0.18
C PRO A 181 -2.93 2.60 -0.46
N LEU A 182 -2.11 2.28 -1.46
CA LEU A 182 -1.80 0.91 -1.89
C LEU A 182 -0.29 0.75 -2.18
N ASP A 183 0.24 -0.45 -1.92
CA ASP A 183 1.54 -0.85 -2.47
C ASP A 183 1.38 -1.35 -3.92
N TYR A 184 1.76 -0.51 -4.88
CA TYR A 184 1.66 -0.79 -6.31
C TYR A 184 2.76 -1.71 -6.84
N GLY A 185 3.93 -1.77 -6.20
CA GLY A 185 4.94 -2.76 -6.54
C GLY A 185 4.52 -4.17 -6.10
N LEU A 186 3.91 -4.29 -4.92
CA LEU A 186 3.28 -5.55 -4.48
C LEU A 186 2.16 -5.95 -5.42
N LEU A 187 1.32 -4.99 -5.85
CA LEU A 187 0.27 -5.26 -6.83
C LEU A 187 0.88 -5.77 -8.15
N ALA A 188 1.93 -5.14 -8.67
CA ALA A 188 2.59 -5.58 -9.90
C ALA A 188 3.13 -7.01 -9.80
N GLU A 189 3.80 -7.35 -8.70
CA GLU A 189 4.27 -8.72 -8.45
C GLU A 189 3.12 -9.74 -8.41
N GLN A 190 2.01 -9.37 -7.76
CA GLN A 190 0.81 -10.21 -7.71
C GLN A 190 0.13 -10.36 -9.08
N LEU A 191 0.15 -9.32 -9.92
CA LEU A 191 -0.38 -9.38 -11.28
C LEU A 191 0.50 -10.20 -12.23
N ASP A 192 1.82 -10.20 -12.02
CA ASP A 192 2.71 -11.14 -12.72
C ASP A 192 2.44 -12.58 -12.28
N GLN A 193 2.33 -12.82 -10.97
CA GLN A 193 1.98 -14.13 -10.43
C GLN A 193 0.61 -14.60 -10.94
N TRP A 194 -0.38 -13.71 -11.06
CA TRP A 194 -1.72 -14.04 -11.56
C TRP A 194 -1.72 -14.70 -12.94
N GLN A 195 -0.79 -14.30 -13.81
CA GLN A 195 -0.68 -14.78 -15.18
C GLN A 195 -0.10 -16.19 -15.28
N ARG A 196 0.47 -16.73 -14.20
CA ARG A 196 1.10 -18.06 -14.16
C ARG A 196 0.06 -19.16 -13.91
N PRO A 197 0.27 -20.39 -14.40
CA PRO A 197 -0.58 -21.53 -14.04
C PRO A 197 -0.74 -21.67 -12.52
N GLY A 198 -1.98 -21.72 -12.03
CA GLY A 198 -2.29 -21.79 -10.60
C GLY A 198 -2.06 -20.49 -9.80
N GLY A 199 -1.42 -19.48 -10.39
CA GLY A 199 -1.02 -18.25 -9.70
C GLY A 199 -2.20 -17.39 -9.24
N ALA A 200 -3.30 -17.36 -10.00
CA ALA A 200 -4.52 -16.67 -9.59
C ALA A 200 -5.08 -17.18 -8.24
N GLY A 201 -4.94 -18.48 -7.95
CA GLY A 201 -5.33 -19.06 -6.66
C GLY A 201 -4.48 -18.53 -5.51
N GLN A 202 -3.17 -18.45 -5.71
CA GLN A 202 -2.23 -17.94 -4.71
C GLN A 202 -2.46 -16.45 -4.42
N VAL A 203 -2.70 -15.65 -5.46
CA VAL A 203 -2.98 -14.22 -5.31
C VAL A 203 -4.30 -14.01 -4.57
N ARG A 204 -5.37 -14.75 -4.92
CA ARG A 204 -6.64 -14.72 -4.18
C ARG A 204 -6.44 -15.04 -2.70
N GLN A 205 -5.64 -16.07 -2.39
CA GLN A 205 -5.36 -16.46 -1.00
C GLN A 205 -4.60 -15.35 -0.26
N ALA A 206 -3.60 -14.74 -0.88
CA ALA A 206 -2.85 -13.63 -0.30
C ALA A 206 -3.76 -12.42 -0.02
N TRP A 207 -4.61 -12.08 -0.99
CA TRP A 207 -5.61 -11.01 -0.85
C TRP A 207 -6.61 -11.31 0.27
N GLY A 208 -7.18 -12.52 0.31
CA GLY A 208 -8.09 -12.95 1.37
C GLY A 208 -7.45 -12.91 2.76
N ARG A 209 -6.23 -13.42 2.91
CA ARG A 209 -5.46 -13.34 4.17
C ARG A 209 -5.29 -11.90 4.63
N SER A 210 -4.86 -11.01 3.74
CA SER A 210 -4.66 -9.60 4.08
C SER A 210 -5.95 -8.82 4.37
N PHE A 211 -7.06 -9.24 3.76
CA PHE A 211 -8.40 -8.70 4.05
C PHE A 211 -8.87 -9.09 5.45
N HIS A 212 -8.63 -10.34 5.88
CA HIS A 212 -9.03 -10.83 7.20
C HIS A 212 -8.07 -10.45 8.33
N ALA A 213 -6.77 -10.31 8.04
CA ALA A 213 -5.75 -9.95 9.02
C ALA A 213 -5.87 -8.49 9.50
N TYR A 214 -6.41 -7.59 8.68
CA TYR A 214 -6.56 -6.19 9.08
C TYR A 214 -7.68 -6.04 10.11
N ARG A 215 -7.31 -5.48 11.27
CA ARG A 215 -8.25 -5.00 12.29
C ARG A 215 -8.25 -3.47 12.26
N PRO A 216 -9.42 -2.82 12.13
CA PRO A 216 -9.51 -1.38 12.36
C PRO A 216 -8.97 -1.07 13.76
N PRO A 217 -8.20 0.02 13.94
CA PRO A 217 -7.83 0.46 15.28
C PRO A 217 -9.11 0.68 16.10
N ALA A 218 -9.15 0.13 17.32
CA ALA A 218 -10.29 0.31 18.20
C ALA A 218 -10.52 1.81 18.41
N PRO A 219 -11.79 2.29 18.43
CA PRO A 219 -12.05 3.67 18.79
C PRO A 219 -11.44 3.93 20.16
N ARG A 220 -10.58 4.94 20.25
CA ARG A 220 -10.10 5.43 21.55
C ARG A 220 -11.32 5.93 22.29
N THR A 221 -11.85 5.15 23.22
CA THR A 221 -12.78 5.64 24.23
C THR A 221 -12.00 6.67 25.03
N THR A 222 -12.27 7.95 24.79
CA THR A 222 -12.01 9.00 25.76
C THR A 222 -12.83 8.65 27.00
N GLN A 223 -12.22 7.90 27.91
CA GLN A 223 -12.60 7.98 29.32
C GLN A 223 -12.22 9.39 29.77
N ASP A 224 -13.16 10.30 29.55
CA ASP A 224 -13.29 11.51 30.33
C ASP A 224 -13.60 11.05 31.76
N GLN A 225 -12.54 10.80 32.54
CA GLN A 225 -12.68 10.70 33.98
C GLN A 225 -12.78 12.12 34.51
N GLY A 226 -14.02 12.60 34.59
CA GLY A 226 -14.41 13.65 35.51
C GLY A 226 -13.99 13.24 36.92
N ILE A 227 -12.91 13.83 37.40
CA ILE A 227 -12.66 13.92 38.83
C ILE A 227 -13.60 15.01 39.33
N SER A 228 -14.68 14.55 39.95
CA SER A 228 -15.59 15.34 40.77
C SER A 228 -14.78 16.13 41.81
N ALA A 229 -14.72 17.45 41.65
CA ALA A 229 -14.25 18.35 42.68
C ALA A 229 -15.48 18.91 43.42
N VAL A 230 -15.60 18.48 44.67
CA VAL A 230 -16.57 18.90 45.69
C VAL A 230 -16.59 20.43 45.82
N PRO A 231 -17.76 21.10 45.95
CA PRO A 231 -17.77 22.54 46.18
C PRO A 231 -17.38 22.83 47.64
N LEU A 232 -16.26 23.54 47.82
CA LEU A 232 -15.86 24.12 49.10
C LEU A 232 -16.68 25.39 49.33
N VAL A 233 -17.71 25.30 50.19
CA VAL A 233 -18.37 26.49 50.74
C VAL A 233 -17.44 27.07 51.81
N SER A 234 -17.04 28.33 51.68
CA SER A 234 -16.49 29.12 52.78
C SER A 234 -16.87 30.60 52.63
N ALA A 235 -17.82 30.97 53.49
CA ALA A 235 -18.01 32.25 54.16
C ALA A 235 -17.60 33.54 53.44
N THR A 236 -18.59 34.25 52.93
CA THR A 236 -18.50 35.70 52.71
C THR A 236 -18.96 36.41 53.98
N ASN A 237 -17.96 36.91 54.70
CA ASN A 237 -17.91 38.11 55.54
C ASN A 237 -19.24 38.84 55.82
N GLU A 238 -19.67 38.80 57.08
CA GLU A 238 -20.63 39.75 57.67
C GLU A 238 -20.00 41.15 57.77
N MET A 239 -20.70 42.15 57.26
CA MET A 239 -20.56 43.53 57.72
C MET A 239 -21.96 44.14 57.85
N ARG A 240 -22.14 44.88 58.97
CA ARG A 240 -23.33 45.58 59.52
C ARG A 240 -24.04 44.73 60.58
N GLU A 241 -24.19 45.14 61.84
CA GLU A 241 -24.51 46.48 62.37
C GLU A 241 -24.34 46.55 63.91
N ASN A 242 -24.06 47.75 64.43
CA ASN A 242 -24.39 48.33 65.75
C ASN A 242 -23.34 48.42 66.88
N GLU A 243 -23.19 49.69 67.32
CA GLU A 243 -22.51 50.31 68.47
C GLU A 243 -20.98 50.45 68.49
#